data_AF-A0A4R0NZH8-F1
#
_entry.id   AF-A0A4R0NZH8-F1
#
_cell.length_a   1.000
_cell.length_b   1.000
_cell.length_c   1.000
_cell.angle_alpha   90.00
_cell.angle_beta   90.00
_cell.angle_gamma   90.00
#
_symmetry.space_group_name_H-M   'P 1'
#
loop_
_entity.id
_entity.type
_entity.pdbx_description
1 polymer ?
#
loop_
_entity_poly.entity_id
_entity_poly.type
_entity_poly.pdbx_seq_one_letter_code
_entity_poly.pdbx_strand_id
1 'polypeptide(L)'
;MGKIFALPFLLLMLGCHNTNPDQGSGGKKVEKNTTLSNASIVDSTKAIIDQAIQLQKKRENGSLSESLFSERYKSLMATYKILFHSLSPSDTINITNYRDKRMKERSTDSLNLEKTMRWQ
;
A
#
# COMPACT_ATOMS: atom_id res chain seq x y z
N MET A 1 -10.61 -11.76 -35.28
CA MET A 1 -11.50 -10.69 -34.76
C MET A 1 -11.30 -10.63 -33.25
N GLY A 2 -10.47 -9.69 -32.80
CA GLY A 2 -10.09 -9.55 -31.39
C GLY A 2 -11.19 -8.86 -30.58
N LYS A 3 -11.42 -9.36 -29.37
CA LYS A 3 -12.23 -8.68 -28.35
C LYS A 3 -11.29 -8.34 -27.19
N ILE A 4 -10.81 -7.10 -27.21
CA ILE A 4 -10.05 -6.50 -26.10
C ILE A 4 -11.07 -6.18 -25.01
N PHE A 5 -11.00 -6.91 -23.91
CA PHE A 5 -11.76 -6.61 -22.70
C PHE A 5 -11.11 -5.39 -22.04
N ALA A 6 -11.60 -4.20 -22.39
CA ALA A 6 -11.21 -2.95 -21.76
C ALA A 6 -11.76 -2.92 -20.32
N LEU A 7 -10.90 -3.27 -19.36
CA LEU A 7 -11.18 -3.09 -17.95
C LEU A 7 -11.22 -1.58 -17.65
N PRO A 8 -12.28 -1.04 -17.02
CA PRO A 8 -12.34 0.39 -16.73
C PRO A 8 -11.26 0.72 -15.69
N PHE A 9 -10.28 1.52 -16.11
CA PHE A 9 -9.34 2.24 -15.25
C PHE A 9 -10.14 3.23 -14.40
N LEU A 10 -10.73 2.71 -13.32
CA LEU A 10 -11.45 3.48 -12.32
C LEU A 10 -10.45 4.32 -11.52
N LEU A 11 -10.44 5.60 -11.87
CA LEU A 11 -10.47 6.72 -10.92
C LEU A 11 -9.40 6.69 -9.81
N LEU A 12 -8.18 7.09 -10.17
CA LEU A 12 -7.24 7.72 -9.26
C LEU A 12 -6.53 8.90 -9.95
N MET A 13 -7.31 9.70 -10.68
CA MET A 13 -6.99 11.11 -10.89
C MET A 13 -7.62 11.90 -9.75
N LEU A 14 -7.12 11.69 -8.52
CA LEU A 14 -7.19 12.75 -7.52
C LEU A 14 -6.19 13.80 -8.01
N GLY A 15 -6.68 14.70 -8.85
CA GLY A 15 -5.95 15.87 -9.28
C GLY A 15 -5.45 16.60 -8.04
N CYS A 16 -4.14 16.80 -7.97
CA CYS A 16 -3.55 17.86 -7.18
C CYS A 16 -4.06 19.19 -7.76
N HIS A 17 -5.25 19.63 -7.34
CA HIS A 17 -5.65 21.02 -7.49
C HIS A 17 -5.31 21.75 -6.19
N ASN A 18 -4.15 22.40 -6.20
CA ASN A 18 -3.88 23.56 -5.36
C ASN A 18 -4.86 24.66 -5.76
N THR A 19 -6.07 24.64 -5.18
CA THR A 19 -6.96 25.78 -5.20
C THR A 19 -6.81 26.46 -3.85
N ASN A 20 -6.03 27.54 -3.82
CA ASN A 20 -6.11 28.55 -2.78
C ASN A 20 -7.23 29.52 -3.18
N PRO A 21 -8.36 29.60 -2.45
CA PRO A 21 -9.21 30.78 -2.51
C PRO A 21 -8.92 31.63 -1.27
N ASP A 22 -8.35 32.80 -1.54
CA ASP A 22 -8.28 33.90 -0.59
C ASP A 22 -9.70 34.30 -0.12
N GLN A 23 -9.80 34.56 1.18
CA GLN A 23 -10.78 35.39 1.88
C GLN A 23 -12.30 35.21 1.63
N GLY A 24 -12.98 34.74 2.69
CA GLY A 24 -14.41 34.97 2.87
C GLY A 24 -15.02 34.32 4.12
N SER A 25 -15.25 35.13 5.15
CA SER A 25 -16.21 34.91 6.24
C SER A 25 -15.90 33.84 7.31
N GLY A 26 -15.46 34.32 8.49
CA GLY A 26 -16.17 34.12 9.77
C GLY A 26 -16.42 32.71 10.32
N GLY A 27 -15.89 31.65 9.71
CA GLY A 27 -15.97 30.30 10.25
C GLY A 27 -14.77 30.02 11.14
N LYS A 28 -15.01 29.74 12.42
CA LYS A 28 -14.06 29.14 13.37
C LYS A 28 -13.18 28.16 12.59
N LYS A 29 -11.88 28.46 12.42
CA LYS A 29 -10.90 27.50 11.88
C LYS A 29 -10.95 26.31 12.83
N VAL A 30 -11.78 25.34 12.52
CA VAL A 30 -11.65 24.01 13.07
C VAL A 30 -10.35 23.54 12.45
N GLU A 31 -9.25 23.72 13.19
CA GLU A 31 -8.09 22.87 13.04
C GLU A 31 -8.64 21.45 13.15
N LYS A 32 -9.03 20.87 12.01
CA LYS A 32 -9.13 19.44 11.88
C LYS A 32 -7.69 18.97 12.01
N ASN A 33 -7.23 18.83 13.24
CA ASN A 33 -6.30 17.77 13.57
C ASN A 33 -7.00 16.50 13.09
N THR A 34 -6.78 16.14 11.83
CA THR A 34 -6.96 14.78 11.34
C THR A 34 -5.89 13.93 12.01
N THR A 35 -5.96 13.84 13.34
CA THR A 35 -5.32 12.78 14.10
C THR A 35 -6.05 11.53 13.62
N LEU A 36 -5.46 10.85 12.64
CA LEU A 36 -5.91 9.53 12.25
C LEU A 36 -6.08 8.73 13.53
N SER A 37 -7.26 8.12 13.72
CA SER A 37 -7.47 7.27 14.88
C SER A 37 -6.39 6.19 14.88
N ASN A 38 -5.93 5.77 16.06
CA ASN A 38 -4.87 4.76 16.17
C ASN A 38 -5.20 3.48 15.35
N ALA A 39 -6.48 3.09 15.29
CA ALA A 39 -6.98 2.01 14.43
C ALA A 39 -6.78 2.29 12.93
N SER A 40 -7.06 3.52 12.46
CA SER A 40 -6.83 3.92 11.07
C SER A 40 -5.35 3.89 10.70
N ILE A 41 -4.44 4.21 11.62
CA ILE A 41 -2.99 4.12 11.41
C ILE A 41 -2.58 2.64 11.29
N VAL A 42 -3.10 1.77 12.16
CA VAL A 42 -2.87 0.32 12.09
C VAL A 42 -3.32 -0.25 10.75
N ASP A 43 -4.56 0.04 10.33
CA ASP A 43 -5.10 -0.51 9.07
C ASP A 43 -4.36 0.03 7.84
N SER A 44 -4.01 1.31 7.84
CA SER A 44 -3.18 1.90 6.79
C SER A 44 -1.80 1.26 6.74
N THR A 45 -1.21 0.94 7.89
CA THR A 45 0.10 0.27 7.96
C THR A 45 0.03 -1.15 7.40
N LYS A 46 -1.03 -1.92 7.73
CA LYS A 46 -1.27 -3.25 7.13
C LYS A 46 -1.45 -3.16 5.61
N ALA A 47 -2.23 -2.19 5.13
CA ALA A 47 -2.45 -1.99 3.70
C ALA A 47 -1.15 -1.72 2.94
N ILE A 48 -0.23 -0.92 3.51
CA ILE A 48 1.09 -0.69 2.87
C ILE A 48 1.91 -1.98 2.83
N ILE A 49 1.89 -2.81 3.87
CA ILE A 49 2.56 -4.12 3.86
C ILE A 49 2.02 -4.99 2.72
N ASP A 50 0.70 -5.07 2.57
CA ASP A 50 0.09 -5.86 1.50
C ASP A 50 0.43 -5.31 0.11
N GLN A 51 0.43 -3.99 -0.07
CA GLN A 51 0.83 -3.35 -1.32
C GLN A 51 2.30 -3.63 -1.65
N ALA A 52 3.20 -3.58 -0.67
CA ALA A 52 4.62 -3.90 -0.87
C ALA A 52 4.81 -5.37 -1.29
N ILE A 53 4.06 -6.29 -0.68
CA ILE A 53 4.08 -7.71 -1.06
C ILE A 53 3.56 -7.91 -2.49
N GLN A 54 2.46 -7.26 -2.87
CA GLN A 54 1.93 -7.33 -4.23
C GLN A 54 2.92 -6.73 -5.24
N LEU A 55 3.57 -5.62 -4.91
CA LEU A 55 4.56 -4.99 -5.76
C LEU A 55 5.75 -5.92 -6.00
N GLN A 56 6.23 -6.61 -4.97
CA GLN A 56 7.27 -7.61 -5.08
C GLN A 56 6.82 -8.82 -5.92
N LYS A 57 5.59 -9.33 -5.75
CA LYS A 57 5.04 -10.40 -6.62
C LYS A 57 5.01 -9.97 -8.10
N LYS A 58 4.66 -8.70 -8.38
CA LYS A 58 4.68 -8.12 -9.75
C LYS A 58 6.09 -7.95 -10.33
N ARG A 59 7.11 -7.81 -9.48
CA ARG A 59 8.51 -7.83 -9.93
C ARG A 59 8.93 -9.26 -10.27
N GLU A 60 8.60 -10.20 -9.40
CA GLU A 60 8.99 -11.62 -9.52
C GLU A 60 8.37 -12.32 -10.72
N ASN A 61 7.13 -11.97 -11.06
CA ASN A 61 6.47 -12.49 -12.27
C ASN A 61 6.87 -11.74 -13.56
N GLY A 62 7.84 -10.81 -13.50
CA GLY A 62 8.30 -10.02 -14.64
C GLY A 62 7.32 -8.95 -15.13
N SER A 63 6.20 -8.71 -14.43
CA SER A 63 5.20 -7.70 -14.82
C SER A 63 5.59 -6.26 -14.46
N LEU A 64 6.76 -6.05 -13.85
CA LEU A 64 7.25 -4.75 -13.39
C LEU A 64 8.76 -4.66 -13.57
N SER A 65 9.24 -3.57 -14.18
CA SER A 65 10.68 -3.31 -14.31
C SER A 65 11.33 -3.02 -12.96
N GLU A 66 12.63 -3.27 -12.87
CA GLU A 66 13.41 -2.99 -11.65
C GLU A 66 13.36 -1.52 -11.24
N SER A 67 13.44 -0.60 -12.21
CA SER A 67 13.40 0.84 -11.96
C SER A 67 12.07 1.27 -11.34
N LEU A 68 10.95 0.82 -11.93
CA LEU A 68 9.61 1.16 -11.48
C LEU A 68 9.27 0.47 -10.15
N PHE A 69 9.78 -0.75 -9.94
CA PHE A 69 9.73 -1.43 -8.65
C PHE A 69 10.44 -0.60 -7.57
N SER A 70 11.69 -0.22 -7.81
CA SER A 70 12.54 0.51 -6.85
C SER A 70 11.91 1.84 -6.44
N GLU A 71 11.41 2.60 -7.42
CA GLU A 71 10.74 3.88 -7.17
C GLU A 71 9.48 3.70 -6.29
N ARG A 72 8.59 2.79 -6.68
CA ARG A 72 7.33 2.55 -5.96
C ARG A 72 7.57 1.96 -4.57
N TYR A 73 8.53 1.05 -4.45
CA TYR A 73 8.88 0.43 -3.17
C TYR A 73 9.47 1.45 -2.20
N LYS A 74 10.35 2.34 -2.68
CA LYS A 74 10.91 3.43 -1.88
C LYS A 74 9.83 4.36 -1.36
N SER A 75 8.86 4.72 -2.21
CA SER A 75 7.72 5.56 -1.81
C SER A 75 6.87 4.87 -0.74
N LEU A 76 6.48 3.61 -0.96
CA LEU A 76 5.71 2.82 0.02
C LEU A 76 6.44 2.69 1.36
N MET A 77 7.75 2.45 1.33
CA MET A 77 8.54 2.30 2.55
C MET A 77 8.69 3.61 3.33
N ALA A 78 8.76 4.75 2.64
CA ALA A 78 8.75 6.05 3.30
C ALA A 78 7.45 6.28 4.08
N THR A 79 6.30 6.00 3.46
CA THR A 79 4.99 6.12 4.13
C THR A 79 4.85 5.09 5.27
N TYR A 80 5.28 3.84 5.05
CA TYR A 80 5.30 2.82 6.10
C TYR A 80 6.05 3.31 7.34
N LYS A 81 7.23 3.91 7.17
CA LYS A 81 8.06 4.37 8.28
C LYS A 81 7.37 5.44 9.13
N ILE A 82 6.69 6.38 8.47
CA ILE A 82 5.92 7.45 9.13
C ILE A 82 4.76 6.85 9.94
N LEU A 83 3.98 5.96 9.33
CA LEU A 83 2.84 5.34 10.00
C LEU A 83 3.29 4.45 11.16
N PHE A 84 4.33 3.65 10.95
CA PHE A 84 4.87 2.74 11.95
C PHE A 84 5.40 3.46 13.19
N HIS A 85 6.06 4.62 13.03
CA HIS A 85 6.49 5.45 14.16
C HIS A 85 5.34 6.14 14.89
N SER A 86 4.17 6.24 14.26
CA SER A 86 2.97 6.80 14.87
C SER A 86 2.16 5.77 15.67
N LEU A 87 2.57 4.50 15.66
CA LEU A 87 1.87 3.42 16.36
C LEU A 87 2.21 3.40 17.85
N SER A 88 1.25 2.90 18.64
CA SER A 88 1.51 2.50 20.02
C SER A 88 2.44 1.28 20.08
N PRO A 89 3.17 1.05 21.20
CA PRO A 89 4.05 -0.12 21.34
C PRO A 89 3.35 -1.47 21.10
N SER A 90 2.10 -1.64 21.56
CA SER A 90 1.32 -2.86 21.32
C SER A 90 0.96 -3.03 19.84
N ASP A 91 0.64 -1.93 19.15
CA ASP A 91 0.31 -1.98 17.74
C ASP A 91 1.54 -2.23 16.87
N THR A 92 2.70 -1.71 17.26
CA THR A 92 3.99 -2.05 16.65
C THR A 92 4.23 -3.56 16.66
N ILE A 93 3.94 -4.24 17.78
CA ILE A 93 4.05 -5.71 17.87
C ILE A 93 3.03 -6.37 16.93
N ASN A 94 1.78 -5.91 16.93
CA ASN A 94 0.73 -6.45 16.06
C ASN A 94 1.08 -6.32 14.57
N ILE A 95 1.60 -5.17 14.16
CA ILE A 95 2.03 -4.91 12.78
C ILE A 95 3.26 -5.77 12.43
N THR A 96 4.21 -5.93 13.35
CA THR A 96 5.38 -6.79 13.12
C THR A 96 4.95 -8.24 12.91
N ASN A 97 4.09 -8.76 13.78
CA ASN A 97 3.53 -10.10 13.64
C ASN A 97 2.73 -10.27 12.34
N TYR A 98 1.94 -9.25 11.96
CA TYR A 98 1.21 -9.24 10.69
C TYR A 98 2.19 -9.35 9.50
N ARG A 99 3.21 -8.50 9.46
CA ARG A 99 4.24 -8.52 8.41
C ARG A 99 4.89 -9.91 8.30
N ASP A 100 5.33 -10.46 9.42
CA ASP A 100 6.06 -11.73 9.45
C ASP A 100 5.16 -12.89 9.01
N LYS A 101 3.87 -12.89 9.40
CA LYS A 101 2.87 -13.85 8.92
C LYS A 101 2.73 -13.76 7.39
N ARG A 102 2.54 -12.56 6.84
CA ARG A 102 2.33 -12.36 5.40
C ARG A 102 3.55 -12.74 4.56
N MET A 103 4.76 -12.52 5.08
CA MET A 103 6.00 -12.96 4.42
C MET A 103 6.13 -14.49 4.40
N LYS A 104 5.77 -15.18 5.50
CA LYS A 104 5.76 -16.66 5.54
C LYS A 104 4.75 -17.28 4.59
N GLU A 105 3.55 -16.69 4.50
CA GLU A 105 2.50 -17.12 3.54
C GLU A 105 3.02 -17.03 2.10
N ARG A 106 3.72 -15.94 1.75
CA ARG A 106 4.32 -15.80 0.43
C ARG A 106 5.38 -16.86 0.13
N SER A 107 6.27 -17.17 1.07
CA SER A 107 7.28 -18.23 0.87
C SER A 107 6.63 -19.59 0.63
N THR A 108 5.48 -19.85 1.26
CA THR A 108 4.72 -21.09 1.07
C THR A 108 4.01 -21.11 -0.29
N ASP A 109 3.42 -19.99 -0.72
CA ASP A 109 2.81 -19.86 -2.07
C ASP A 109 3.83 -20.17 -3.17
N SER A 110 5.06 -19.67 -3.06
CA SER A 110 6.12 -19.90 -4.05
C SER A 110 6.48 -21.39 -4.17
N LEU A 111 6.57 -22.11 -3.05
CA LEU A 111 6.86 -23.56 -3.04
C LEU A 111 5.72 -24.38 -3.66
N ASN A 112 4.47 -23.98 -3.44
CA ASN A 112 3.31 -24.65 -4.01
C ASN A 112 3.15 -24.40 -5.52
N LEU A 113 3.57 -23.23 -6.01
CA LEU A 113 3.57 -22.92 -7.43
C LEU A 113 4.54 -23.84 -8.21
N GLU A 114 5.76 -24.03 -7.68
CA GLU A 114 6.75 -24.94 -8.27
C GLU A 114 6.27 -26.40 -8.26
N LYS A 115 5.65 -26.83 -7.16
CA LYS A 115 5.08 -28.19 -7.05
C LYS A 115 3.95 -28.42 -8.05
N THR A 116 3.12 -27.42 -8.34
CA THR A 116 2.00 -27.54 -9.28
C THR A 116 2.48 -27.61 -10.73
N MET A 117 3.53 -26.87 -11.10
CA MET A 117 4.11 -26.92 -12.44
C MET A 117 4.84 -28.24 -12.75
N ARG A 118 5.30 -28.97 -11.72
CA ARG A 118 6.02 -30.24 -11.89
C ARG A 118 5.14 -31.44 -12.26
N TRP A 119 3.81 -31.28 -12.25
CA TRP A 119 2.83 -32.32 -12.60
C TRP A 119 2.07 -32.03 -13.91
N GLN A 120 2.49 -31.02 -14.67
CA GLN A 120 2.01 -30.76 -16.03
C GLN A 120 3.08 -31.18 -17.04
#